data_AF-A0A0F8GI11-F1
#
_entry.id   AF-A0A0F8GI11-F1
#
_cell.length_a   1.000
_cell.length_b   1.000
_cell.length_c   1.000
_cell.angle_alpha   90.00
_cell.angle_beta   90.00
_cell.angle_gamma   90.00
#
_symmetry.space_group_name_H-M   'P 1'
#
loop_
_entity.id
_entity.type
_entity.pdbx_description
1 polymer ?
#
loop_
_entity_poly.entity_id
_entity_poly.type
_entity_poly.pdbx_seq_one_letter_code
_entity_poly.pdbx_strand_id
1 'polypeptide(L)'
;MVRTLSDASSLFGKERYKKALEKLDKAEKLAEKTKRTDILCRVLLQKGAVMNSMGKPDEGQDLYDKALDIYRTSNLNEQESSVLKHTLSNTFSELARHFKMADSIENAEKCYLNEIKVYEILLEKDPEDEDSNLEIARVFKAIGDLYEYFKPEEMDLETERQYYEKILDIREKAFELLPDGETYIYDLAYALGKLVDYYITRQDYKSAIQFQEL
;
A
#
# COMPACT_ATOMS: atom_id res chain seq x y z
N MET A 1 30.60 23.13 -4.56
CA MET A 1 29.60 23.55 -3.55
C MET A 1 28.36 22.64 -3.51
N VAL A 2 27.94 22.01 -4.62
CA VAL A 2 26.77 21.08 -4.64
C VAL A 2 27.02 19.76 -3.89
N ARG A 3 28.24 19.20 -3.95
CA ARG A 3 28.59 17.95 -3.22
C ARG A 3 28.42 18.08 -1.69
N THR A 4 28.84 19.18 -1.08
CA THR A 4 28.84 19.36 0.38
C THR A 4 27.45 19.51 1.00
N LEU A 5 26.48 20.07 0.27
CA LEU A 5 25.11 20.25 0.76
C LEU A 5 24.28 18.96 0.67
N SER A 6 24.49 18.16 -0.39
CA SER A 6 23.88 16.83 -0.52
C SER A 6 24.41 15.88 0.56
N ASP A 7 25.73 15.90 0.80
CA ASP A 7 26.37 15.10 1.84
C ASP A 7 25.88 15.49 3.25
N ALA A 8 25.77 16.80 3.52
CA ALA A 8 25.23 17.30 4.79
C ALA A 8 23.77 16.90 4.97
N SER A 9 22.91 17.06 3.96
CA SER A 9 21.49 16.69 4.01
C SER A 9 21.30 15.18 4.24
N SER A 10 22.12 14.36 3.57
CA SER A 10 22.17 12.90 3.76
C SER A 10 22.60 12.52 5.18
N LEU A 11 23.63 13.18 5.73
CA LEU A 11 24.08 12.97 7.11
C LEU A 11 23.02 13.37 8.13
N PHE A 12 22.37 14.52 7.96
CA PHE A 12 21.27 14.97 8.82
C PHE A 12 20.09 14.00 8.78
N GLY A 13 19.73 13.49 7.58
CA GLY A 13 18.70 12.46 7.44
C GLY A 13 19.04 11.19 8.21
N LYS A 14 20.24 10.64 8.00
CA LYS A 14 20.72 9.44 8.71
C LYS A 14 20.71 9.60 10.22
N GLU A 15 21.11 10.76 10.74
CA GLU A 15 21.10 11.04 12.17
C GLU A 15 19.68 11.14 12.74
N ARG A 16 18.73 11.69 11.98
CA ARG A 16 17.31 11.72 12.36
C ARG A 16 16.71 10.31 12.43
N TYR A 17 17.03 9.45 11.47
CA TYR A 17 16.54 8.07 11.47
C TYR A 17 17.10 7.25 12.63
N LYS A 18 18.39 7.39 12.96
CA LYS A 18 18.98 6.73 14.15
C LYS A 18 18.26 7.13 15.44
N LYS A 19 18.02 8.42 15.65
CA LYS A 19 17.27 8.91 16.82
C LYS A 19 15.82 8.42 16.85
N ALA A 20 15.19 8.26 15.69
CA ALA A 20 13.86 7.66 15.61
C ALA A 20 13.88 6.19 16.05
N LEU A 21 14.84 5.40 15.55
CA LEU A 21 15.02 4.00 15.94
C LEU A 21 15.30 3.84 17.44
N GLU A 22 16.16 4.66 18.04
CA GLU A 22 16.41 4.62 19.49
C GLU A 22 15.15 4.86 20.33
N LYS A 23 14.24 5.74 19.89
CA LYS A 23 12.96 5.97 20.55
C LYS A 23 12.02 4.78 20.36
N LEU A 24 11.98 4.21 19.15
CA LEU A 24 11.17 3.04 18.83
C LEU A 24 11.65 1.80 19.59
N ASP A 25 12.96 1.61 19.78
CA ASP A 25 13.51 0.53 20.61
C ASP A 25 13.06 0.61 22.07
N LYS A 26 13.00 1.84 22.62
CA LYS A 26 12.49 2.06 23.97
C LYS A 26 10.99 1.77 24.06
N ALA A 27 10.23 2.17 23.04
CA ALA A 27 8.79 1.89 22.96
C ALA A 27 8.51 0.39 22.81
N GLU A 28 9.29 -0.34 22.01
CA GLU A 28 9.20 -1.80 21.84
C GLU A 28 9.41 -2.51 23.18
N LYS A 29 10.51 -2.21 23.89
CA LYS A 29 10.78 -2.80 25.22
C LYS A 29 9.65 -2.54 26.23
N LEU A 30 9.05 -1.35 26.17
CA LEU A 30 7.92 -1.01 27.03
C LEU A 30 6.65 -1.79 26.64
N ALA A 31 6.36 -1.91 25.34
CA ALA A 31 5.23 -2.67 24.82
C ALA A 31 5.35 -4.15 25.20
N GLU A 32 6.54 -4.75 25.06
CA GLU A 32 6.83 -6.12 25.49
C GLU A 32 6.63 -6.30 27.00
N LYS A 33 7.21 -5.41 27.82
CA LYS A 33 7.06 -5.45 29.29
C LYS A 33 5.60 -5.35 29.73
N THR A 34 4.80 -4.56 29.02
CA THR A 34 3.38 -4.34 29.32
C THR A 34 2.45 -5.31 28.58
N LYS A 35 2.99 -6.21 27.76
CA LYS A 35 2.24 -7.15 26.91
C LYS A 35 1.20 -6.46 26.02
N ARG A 36 1.52 -5.27 25.52
CA ARG A 36 0.67 -4.47 24.62
C ARG A 36 1.00 -4.78 23.15
N THR A 37 0.36 -5.83 22.63
CA THR A 37 0.59 -6.33 21.26
C THR A 37 0.26 -5.31 20.18
N ASP A 38 -0.78 -4.49 20.40
CA ASP A 38 -1.16 -3.37 19.54
C ASP A 38 -0.04 -2.33 19.42
N ILE A 39 0.54 -1.93 20.55
CA ILE A 39 1.66 -0.98 20.57
C ILE A 39 2.90 -1.60 19.93
N LEU A 40 3.17 -2.88 20.21
CA LEU A 40 4.30 -3.60 19.61
C LEU A 40 4.21 -3.60 18.08
N CYS A 41 3.06 -3.98 17.52
CA CYS A 41 2.85 -3.98 16.07
C CYS A 41 3.02 -2.59 15.48
N ARG A 42 2.42 -1.56 16.08
CA ARG A 42 2.61 -0.17 15.63
C ARG A 42 4.08 0.24 15.61
N VAL A 43 4.85 -0.14 16.64
CA VAL A 43 6.29 0.15 16.69
C VAL A 43 7.05 -0.56 15.57
N LEU A 44 6.74 -1.84 15.30
CA LEU A 44 7.34 -2.59 14.19
C LEU A 44 7.04 -1.90 12.83
N LEU A 45 5.81 -1.48 12.59
CA LEU A 45 5.43 -0.76 11.37
C LEU A 45 6.20 0.57 11.24
N GLN A 46 6.32 1.33 12.33
CA GLN A 46 7.08 2.59 12.30
C GLN A 46 8.58 2.36 12.05
N LYS A 47 9.16 1.28 12.61
CA LYS A 47 10.54 0.89 12.29
C LYS A 47 10.69 0.50 10.83
N GLY A 48 9.73 -0.24 10.28
CA GLY A 48 9.72 -0.64 8.87
C GLY A 48 9.73 0.58 7.95
N ALA A 49 8.90 1.58 8.25
CA ALA A 49 8.88 2.85 7.52
C ALA A 49 10.22 3.61 7.59
N VAL A 50 10.88 3.60 8.75
CA VAL A 50 12.22 4.18 8.89
C VAL A 50 13.25 3.42 8.05
N MET A 51 13.21 2.09 8.01
CA MET A 51 14.13 1.29 7.18
C MET A 51 13.92 1.56 5.68
N ASN A 52 12.67 1.61 5.22
CA ASN A 52 12.32 2.03 3.86
C ASN A 52 12.91 3.42 3.53
N SER A 53 12.75 4.37 4.46
CA SER A 53 13.28 5.74 4.31
C SER A 53 14.82 5.82 4.32
N MET A 54 15.48 4.82 4.89
CA MET A 54 16.94 4.68 4.89
C MET A 54 17.47 3.95 3.64
N GLY A 55 16.60 3.58 2.69
CA GLY A 55 16.97 2.80 1.50
C GLY A 55 17.23 1.33 1.81
N LYS A 56 16.58 0.79 2.85
CA LYS A 56 16.67 -0.62 3.26
C LYS A 56 15.29 -1.27 3.17
N PRO A 57 14.76 -1.47 1.95
CA PRO A 57 13.39 -1.92 1.76
C PRO A 57 13.14 -3.33 2.29
N ASP A 58 14.11 -4.24 2.15
CA ASP A 58 13.98 -5.62 2.63
C ASP A 58 13.86 -5.66 4.17
N GLU A 59 14.75 -4.95 4.88
CA GLU A 59 14.65 -4.80 6.34
C GLU A 59 13.34 -4.13 6.77
N GLY A 60 12.80 -3.23 5.93
CA GLY A 60 11.50 -2.59 6.15
C GLY A 60 10.34 -3.56 6.03
N GLN A 61 10.36 -4.40 4.99
CA GLN A 61 9.34 -5.41 4.73
C GLN A 61 9.35 -6.51 5.79
N ASP A 62 10.53 -6.97 6.23
CA ASP A 62 10.66 -7.94 7.33
C ASP A 62 9.94 -7.48 8.61
N LEU A 63 9.99 -6.17 8.90
CA LEU A 63 9.32 -5.58 10.06
C LEU A 63 7.80 -5.50 9.87
N TYR A 64 7.31 -5.25 8.66
CA TYR A 64 5.89 -5.31 8.33
C TYR A 64 5.35 -6.73 8.44
N ASP A 65 6.05 -7.71 7.86
CA ASP A 65 5.66 -9.11 7.92
C ASP A 65 5.67 -9.63 9.36
N LYS A 66 6.65 -9.24 10.19
CA LYS A 66 6.63 -9.56 11.62
C LYS A 66 5.38 -9.05 12.34
N ALA A 67 4.90 -7.84 12.02
CA ALA A 67 3.69 -7.30 12.62
C ALA A 67 2.42 -8.05 12.15
N LEU A 68 2.36 -8.40 10.87
CA LEU A 68 1.27 -9.19 10.29
C LEU A 68 1.23 -10.62 10.86
N ASP A 69 2.39 -11.26 11.03
CA ASP A 69 2.50 -12.60 11.61
C ASP A 69 2.06 -12.63 13.07
N ILE A 70 2.35 -11.58 13.85
CA ILE A 70 1.79 -11.43 15.20
C ILE A 70 0.26 -11.45 15.13
N TYR A 71 -0.35 -10.72 14.20
CA TYR A 71 -1.81 -10.69 14.09
C TYR A 71 -2.41 -12.02 13.62
N ARG A 72 -1.78 -12.66 12.64
CA ARG A 72 -2.21 -13.96 12.10
C ARG A 72 -2.18 -15.05 13.16
N THR A 73 -1.09 -15.12 13.95
CA THR A 73 -0.81 -16.24 14.86
C THR A 73 -1.29 -16.03 16.31
N SER A 74 -1.63 -14.79 16.69
CA SER A 74 -2.09 -14.50 18.05
C SER A 74 -3.48 -15.10 18.32
N ASN A 75 -3.62 -15.73 19.49
CA ASN A 75 -4.92 -16.19 19.99
C ASN A 75 -5.65 -15.04 20.69
N LEU A 76 -6.27 -14.17 19.90
CA LEU A 76 -6.97 -12.96 20.35
C LEU A 76 -8.46 -13.25 20.53
N ASN A 77 -9.06 -12.67 21.56
CA ASN A 77 -10.52 -12.56 21.57
C ASN A 77 -11.01 -11.51 20.55
N GLU A 78 -12.33 -11.44 20.34
CA GLU A 78 -12.94 -10.54 19.35
C GLU A 78 -12.54 -9.07 19.54
N GLN A 79 -12.57 -8.58 20.78
CA GLN A 79 -12.21 -7.19 21.10
C GLN A 79 -10.73 -6.92 20.82
N GLU A 80 -9.84 -7.84 21.20
CA GLU A 80 -8.40 -7.73 20.96
C GLU A 80 -8.07 -7.80 19.47
N SER A 81 -8.73 -8.71 18.74
CA SER A 81 -8.60 -8.85 17.29
C SER A 81 -9.03 -7.56 16.58
N SER A 82 -10.17 -6.98 16.98
CA SER A 82 -10.66 -5.71 16.44
C SER A 82 -9.68 -4.55 16.70
N VAL A 83 -9.16 -4.43 17.92
CA VAL A 83 -8.15 -3.40 18.26
C VAL A 83 -6.89 -3.55 17.42
N LEU A 84 -6.40 -4.79 17.25
CA LEU A 84 -5.18 -5.04 16.50
C LEU A 84 -5.37 -4.83 14.99
N LYS A 85 -6.50 -5.28 14.43
CA LYS A 85 -6.95 -4.99 13.05
C LYS A 85 -6.86 -3.49 12.77
N HIS A 86 -7.57 -2.69 13.56
CA HIS A 86 -7.63 -1.24 13.38
C HIS A 86 -6.28 -0.57 13.60
N THR A 87 -5.45 -1.11 14.50
CA THR A 87 -4.09 -0.59 14.69
C THR A 87 -3.23 -0.81 13.45
N LEU A 88 -3.27 -2.00 12.87
CA LEU A 88 -2.51 -2.34 11.67
C LEU A 88 -3.02 -1.57 10.46
N SER A 89 -4.32 -1.65 10.14
CA SER A 89 -4.87 -1.03 8.94
C SER A 89 -4.65 0.48 8.95
N ASN A 90 -5.07 1.18 10.00
CA ASN A 90 -4.90 2.64 10.11
C ASN A 90 -3.42 3.04 10.04
N THR A 91 -2.51 2.27 10.66
CA THR A 91 -1.09 2.60 10.61
C THR A 91 -0.53 2.42 9.19
N PHE A 92 -0.91 1.37 8.47
CA PHE A 92 -0.52 1.20 7.08
C PHE A 92 -1.06 2.32 6.20
N SER A 93 -2.34 2.71 6.34
CA SER A 93 -2.90 3.83 5.56
C SER A 93 -2.21 5.15 5.88
N GLU A 94 -1.89 5.41 7.15
CA GLU A 94 -1.14 6.60 7.57
C GLU A 94 0.27 6.64 6.95
N LEU A 95 0.96 5.49 6.95
CA LEU A 95 2.28 5.35 6.33
C LEU A 95 2.20 5.50 4.80
N ALA A 96 1.19 4.92 4.15
CA ALA A 96 0.97 5.08 2.73
C ALA A 96 0.77 6.55 2.35
N ARG A 97 -0.06 7.28 3.11
CA ARG A 97 -0.24 8.73 2.94
C ARG A 97 1.06 9.50 3.19
N HIS A 98 1.85 9.10 4.17
CA HIS A 98 3.15 9.72 4.44
C HIS A 98 4.12 9.54 3.28
N PHE A 99 4.25 8.32 2.74
CA PHE A 99 5.09 8.04 1.58
C PHE A 99 4.58 8.71 0.31
N LYS A 100 3.26 8.79 0.12
CA LYS A 100 2.64 9.61 -0.93
C LYS A 100 3.08 11.07 -0.82
N MET A 101 3.00 11.68 0.35
CA MET A 101 3.47 13.08 0.55
C MET A 101 4.98 13.27 0.37
N ALA A 102 5.75 12.18 0.40
CA ALA A 102 7.18 12.18 0.17
C ALA A 102 7.54 11.74 -1.26
N ASP A 103 6.56 11.72 -2.18
CA ASP A 103 6.70 11.30 -3.58
C ASP A 103 7.27 9.88 -3.75
N SER A 104 7.09 9.02 -2.75
CA SER A 104 7.59 7.65 -2.73
C SER A 104 6.46 6.68 -3.07
N ILE A 105 6.11 6.62 -4.36
CA ILE A 105 5.00 5.81 -4.89
C ILE A 105 5.14 4.34 -4.49
N GLU A 106 6.32 3.76 -4.68
CA GLU A 106 6.59 2.34 -4.38
C GLU A 106 6.36 2.00 -2.89
N ASN A 107 6.82 2.86 -1.99
CA ASN A 107 6.61 2.63 -0.55
C ASN A 107 5.15 2.86 -0.14
N ALA A 108 4.46 3.81 -0.77
CA ALA A 108 3.04 4.02 -0.53
C ALA A 108 2.20 2.81 -0.99
N GLU A 109 2.47 2.30 -2.20
CA GLU A 109 1.87 1.06 -2.70
C GLU A 109 2.15 -0.12 -1.77
N LYS A 110 3.40 -0.32 -1.35
CA LYS A 110 3.75 -1.39 -0.39
C LYS A 110 2.97 -1.28 0.92
N CYS A 111 2.77 -0.08 1.45
CA CYS A 111 1.96 0.10 2.65
C CYS A 111 0.49 -0.30 2.42
N TYR A 112 -0.12 0.10 1.30
CA TYR A 112 -1.48 -0.32 0.96
C TYR A 112 -1.60 -1.83 0.72
N LEU A 113 -0.62 -2.46 0.06
CA LEU A 113 -0.61 -3.92 -0.11
C LEU A 113 -0.48 -4.65 1.22
N ASN A 114 0.30 -4.15 2.17
CA ASN A 114 0.36 -4.73 3.51
C ASN A 114 -0.91 -4.44 4.33
N GLU A 115 -1.63 -3.35 4.06
CA GLU A 115 -2.98 -3.13 4.61
C GLU A 115 -3.98 -4.18 4.11
N ILE A 116 -3.96 -4.51 2.81
CA ILE A 116 -4.78 -5.60 2.24
C ILE A 116 -4.51 -6.92 2.97
N LYS A 117 -3.24 -7.25 3.24
CA LYS A 117 -2.88 -8.46 4.00
C LYS A 117 -3.52 -8.54 5.38
N VAL A 118 -3.84 -7.42 6.02
CA VAL A 118 -4.56 -7.42 7.32
C VAL A 118 -5.94 -8.04 7.16
N TYR A 119 -6.65 -7.69 6.09
CA TYR A 119 -7.98 -8.20 5.76
C TYR A 119 -7.93 -9.60 5.15
N GLU A 120 -6.89 -9.94 4.39
CA GLU A 120 -6.67 -11.32 3.93
C GLU A 120 -6.48 -12.29 5.11
N ILE A 121 -5.78 -11.87 6.18
CA ILE A 121 -5.65 -12.66 7.41
C ILE A 121 -7.02 -12.89 8.09
N LEU A 122 -7.97 -11.96 7.94
CA LEU A 122 -9.34 -12.14 8.42
C LEU A 122 -10.11 -13.12 7.54
N LEU A 123 -9.99 -13.00 6.22
CA LEU A 123 -10.60 -13.92 5.25
C LEU A 123 -10.05 -15.35 5.35
N GLU A 124 -8.80 -15.53 5.79
CA GLU A 124 -8.26 -16.85 6.15
C GLU A 124 -9.07 -17.54 7.26
N LYS A 125 -9.67 -16.77 8.17
CA LYS A 125 -10.47 -17.26 9.30
C LYS A 125 -11.95 -17.33 8.97
N ASP A 126 -12.44 -16.37 8.19
CA ASP A 126 -13.82 -16.27 7.73
C ASP A 126 -13.87 -15.80 6.26
N PRO A 127 -13.88 -16.74 5.30
CA PRO A 127 -13.89 -16.40 3.87
C PRO A 127 -15.12 -15.62 3.39
N GLU A 128 -16.20 -15.59 4.18
CA GLU A 128 -17.44 -14.90 3.86
C GLU A 128 -17.53 -13.50 4.51
N ASP A 129 -16.45 -13.01 5.13
CA ASP A 129 -16.39 -11.67 5.73
C ASP A 129 -16.47 -10.56 4.66
N GLU A 130 -17.71 -10.13 4.39
CA GLU A 130 -18.03 -9.05 3.45
C GLU A 130 -17.38 -7.72 3.84
N ASP A 131 -17.21 -7.42 5.13
CA ASP A 131 -16.57 -6.19 5.59
C ASP A 131 -15.09 -6.19 5.18
N SER A 132 -14.41 -7.32 5.30
CA SER A 132 -13.01 -7.47 4.85
C SER A 132 -12.88 -7.31 3.34
N ASN A 133 -13.75 -7.94 2.54
CA ASN A 133 -13.77 -7.76 1.09
C ASN A 133 -13.99 -6.29 0.69
N LEU A 134 -14.90 -5.61 1.39
CA LEU A 134 -15.21 -4.21 1.15
C LEU A 134 -14.02 -3.29 1.48
N GLU A 135 -13.29 -3.54 2.57
CA GLU A 135 -12.08 -2.77 2.88
C GLU A 135 -10.95 -3.06 1.88
N ILE A 136 -10.75 -4.31 1.44
CA ILE A 136 -9.76 -4.64 0.39
C ILE A 136 -10.06 -3.87 -0.91
N ALA A 137 -11.31 -3.84 -1.35
CA ALA A 137 -11.71 -3.10 -2.54
C ALA A 137 -11.43 -1.58 -2.42
N ARG A 138 -11.67 -1.00 -1.23
CA ARG A 138 -11.34 0.40 -0.94
C ARG A 138 -9.84 0.66 -1.00
N VAL A 139 -9.03 -0.27 -0.50
CA VAL A 139 -7.57 -0.13 -0.54
C VAL A 139 -7.04 -0.28 -1.97
N PHE A 140 -7.55 -1.22 -2.78
CA PHE A 140 -7.22 -1.28 -4.22
C PHE A 140 -7.56 0.02 -4.93
N LYS A 141 -8.75 0.59 -4.67
CA LYS A 141 -9.11 1.91 -5.19
C LYS A 141 -8.09 2.98 -4.77
N ALA A 142 -7.65 2.99 -3.51
CA ALA A 142 -6.65 3.93 -3.04
C ALA A 142 -5.29 3.77 -3.75
N ILE A 143 -4.88 2.55 -4.10
CA ILE A 143 -3.70 2.28 -4.92
C ILE A 143 -3.88 2.85 -6.33
N GLY A 144 -5.04 2.62 -6.96
CA GLY A 144 -5.32 3.20 -8.28
C GLY A 144 -5.31 4.73 -8.26
N ASP A 145 -5.88 5.35 -7.21
CA ASP A 145 -5.90 6.80 -7.03
C ASP A 145 -4.49 7.37 -6.74
N LEU A 146 -3.63 6.59 -6.09
CA LEU A 146 -2.22 6.92 -5.91
C LEU A 146 -1.50 7.00 -7.25
N TYR A 147 -1.72 6.01 -8.14
CA TYR A 147 -1.14 6.02 -9.47
C TYR A 147 -1.61 7.23 -10.27
N GLU A 148 -2.92 7.44 -10.39
CA GLU A 148 -3.48 8.58 -11.13
C GLU A 148 -2.97 9.93 -10.62
N TYR A 149 -2.81 10.08 -9.29
CA TYR A 149 -2.25 11.29 -8.69
C TYR A 149 -0.81 11.59 -9.16
N PHE A 150 -0.01 10.54 -9.37
CA PHE A 150 1.37 10.63 -9.83
C PHE A 150 1.55 10.29 -11.30
N LYS A 151 0.48 10.37 -12.09
CA LYS A 151 0.55 10.12 -13.53
C LYS A 151 1.62 11.03 -14.15
N PRO A 152 2.61 10.48 -14.89
CA PRO A 152 3.59 11.30 -15.59
C PRO A 152 2.91 12.22 -16.63
N GLU A 153 3.35 13.48 -16.72
CA GLU A 153 2.83 14.44 -17.70
C GLU A 153 3.15 14.02 -19.14
N GLU A 154 4.32 13.42 -19.33
CA GLU A 154 4.78 12.89 -20.61
C GLU A 154 5.14 11.41 -20.44
N MET A 155 4.57 10.58 -21.31
CA MET A 155 4.93 9.17 -21.46
C MET A 155 5.07 8.88 -22.94
N ASP A 156 6.03 8.06 -23.32
CA ASP A 156 5.96 7.42 -24.61
C ASP A 156 4.80 6.40 -24.62
N LEU A 157 4.34 6.05 -25.82
CA LEU A 157 3.19 5.19 -26.01
C LEU A 157 3.34 3.84 -25.30
N GLU A 158 4.52 3.23 -25.31
CA GLU A 158 4.72 1.92 -24.68
C GLU A 158 4.62 2.01 -23.15
N THR A 159 5.20 3.05 -22.57
CA THR A 159 5.10 3.34 -21.14
C THR A 159 3.65 3.65 -20.74
N GLU A 160 2.90 4.40 -21.54
CA GLU A 160 1.48 4.69 -21.29
C GLU A 160 0.64 3.41 -21.25
N ARG A 161 0.88 2.46 -22.17
CA ARG A 161 0.19 1.16 -22.15
C ARG A 161 0.46 0.41 -20.86
N GLN A 162 1.73 0.23 -20.50
CA GLN A 162 2.12 -0.50 -19.28
C GLN A 162 1.56 0.15 -18.02
N TYR A 163 1.52 1.49 -17.99
CA TYR A 163 0.96 2.26 -16.90
C TYR A 163 -0.55 2.00 -16.74
N TYR A 164 -1.31 2.06 -17.83
CA TYR A 164 -2.75 1.79 -17.78
C TYR A 164 -3.11 0.30 -17.63
N GLU A 165 -2.27 -0.62 -18.10
CA GLU A 165 -2.40 -2.06 -17.80
C GLU A 165 -2.27 -2.31 -16.30
N LYS A 166 -1.33 -1.65 -15.63
CA LYS A 166 -1.19 -1.74 -14.17
C LYS A 166 -2.43 -1.18 -13.45
N ILE A 167 -2.92 -0.01 -13.87
CA ILE A 167 -4.13 0.58 -13.27
C ILE A 167 -5.34 -0.32 -13.50
N LEU A 168 -5.48 -0.90 -14.69
CA LEU A 168 -6.55 -1.84 -15.01
C LEU A 168 -6.55 -3.02 -14.05
N ASP A 169 -5.42 -3.73 -13.88
CA ASP A 169 -5.30 -4.86 -12.94
C ASP A 169 -5.72 -4.49 -11.51
N ILE A 170 -5.38 -3.28 -11.05
CA ILE A 170 -5.79 -2.78 -9.74
C ILE A 170 -7.30 -2.53 -9.66
N ARG A 171 -7.90 -1.92 -10.70
CA ARG A 171 -9.34 -1.61 -10.73
C ARG A 171 -10.17 -2.87 -10.90
N GLU A 172 -9.70 -3.86 -11.68
CA GLU A 172 -10.33 -5.18 -11.81
C GLU A 172 -10.43 -5.87 -10.45
N LYS A 173 -9.34 -5.92 -9.68
CA LYS A 173 -9.36 -6.50 -8.32
C LYS A 173 -10.35 -5.81 -7.38
N ALA A 174 -10.49 -4.48 -7.47
CA ALA A 174 -11.50 -3.76 -6.70
C ALA A 174 -12.93 -4.09 -7.16
N PHE A 175 -13.14 -4.17 -8.47
CA PHE A 175 -14.43 -4.47 -9.08
C PHE A 175 -14.88 -5.91 -8.80
N GLU A 176 -14.00 -6.90 -8.87
CA GLU A 176 -14.30 -8.30 -8.57
C GLU A 176 -14.88 -8.47 -7.15
N LEU A 177 -14.39 -7.67 -6.20
CA LEU A 177 -14.85 -7.68 -4.81
C LEU A 177 -16.17 -6.93 -4.61
N LEU A 178 -16.42 -5.87 -5.39
CA LEU A 178 -17.60 -5.01 -5.27
C LEU A 178 -18.16 -4.59 -6.66
N PRO A 179 -18.73 -5.54 -7.43
CA PRO A 179 -19.10 -5.30 -8.83
C PRO A 179 -20.26 -4.31 -8.99
N ASP A 180 -21.13 -4.19 -7.99
CA ASP A 180 -22.28 -3.28 -8.01
C ASP A 180 -21.94 -1.85 -7.57
N GLY A 181 -20.68 -1.59 -7.18
CA GLY A 181 -20.28 -0.25 -6.74
C GLY A 181 -20.04 0.68 -7.93
N GLU A 182 -20.91 1.69 -8.09
CA GLU A 182 -20.82 2.68 -9.19
C GLU A 182 -19.43 3.28 -9.35
N THR A 183 -18.75 3.60 -8.24
CA THR A 183 -17.40 4.15 -8.26
C THR A 183 -16.38 3.17 -8.85
N TYR A 184 -16.46 1.87 -8.54
CA TYR A 184 -15.53 0.87 -9.05
C TYR A 184 -15.78 0.57 -10.52
N ILE A 185 -17.06 0.53 -10.94
CA ILE A 185 -17.45 0.45 -12.35
C ILE A 185 -16.86 1.63 -13.12
N TYR A 186 -17.01 2.85 -12.60
CA TYR A 186 -16.48 4.06 -13.24
C TYR A 186 -14.95 4.02 -13.36
N ASP A 187 -14.26 3.69 -12.28
CA ASP A 187 -12.80 3.64 -12.26
C ASP A 187 -12.26 2.57 -13.23
N LEU A 188 -12.92 1.40 -13.30
CA LEU A 188 -12.59 0.32 -14.24
C LEU A 188 -12.82 0.75 -15.69
N ALA A 189 -14.01 1.30 -15.99
CA ALA A 189 -14.35 1.78 -17.33
C ALA A 189 -13.39 2.89 -17.81
N TYR A 190 -12.96 3.77 -16.90
CA TYR A 190 -11.96 4.78 -17.21
C TYR A 190 -10.62 4.17 -17.63
N ALA A 191 -10.11 3.18 -16.89
CA ALA A 191 -8.86 2.49 -17.22
C ALA A 191 -8.96 1.74 -18.57
N LEU A 192 -10.05 1.02 -18.80
CA LEU A 192 -10.34 0.35 -20.07
C LEU A 192 -10.36 1.34 -21.24
N GLY A 193 -11.06 2.47 -21.08
CA GLY A 193 -11.13 3.52 -22.10
C GLY A 193 -9.76 4.05 -22.51
N LYS A 194 -8.83 4.20 -21.55
CA LYS A 194 -7.45 4.64 -21.83
C LYS A 194 -6.66 3.62 -22.66
N LEU A 195 -6.83 2.33 -22.38
CA LEU A 195 -6.20 1.29 -23.19
C LEU A 195 -6.83 1.19 -24.59
N VAL A 196 -8.16 1.33 -24.70
CA VAL A 196 -8.84 1.40 -26.00
C VAL A 196 -8.32 2.57 -26.84
N ASP A 197 -8.20 3.77 -26.26
CA ASP A 197 -7.65 4.96 -26.93
C ASP A 197 -6.21 4.72 -27.43
N TYR A 198 -5.38 4.05 -26.61
CA TYR A 198 -4.03 3.63 -26.98
C TYR A 198 -4.04 2.74 -28.24
N TYR A 199 -4.85 1.67 -28.25
CA TYR A 199 -4.88 0.72 -29.37
C TYR A 199 -5.49 1.33 -30.64
N ILE A 200 -6.49 2.21 -30.52
CA ILE A 200 -7.04 2.96 -31.65
C ILE A 200 -5.97 3.86 -32.28
N THR A 201 -5.18 4.57 -31.47
CA THR A 201 -4.08 5.41 -31.95
C THR A 201 -3.04 4.61 -32.74
N ARG A 202 -2.85 3.33 -32.38
CA ARG A 202 -1.94 2.39 -33.04
C ARG A 202 -2.55 1.68 -34.26
N GLN A 203 -3.83 1.95 -34.57
CA GLN A 203 -4.63 1.24 -35.57
C GLN A 203 -4.71 -0.28 -35.30
N ASP A 204 -4.50 -0.70 -34.05
CA ASP A 204 -4.68 -2.08 -33.62
C ASP A 204 -6.11 -2.28 -33.13
N TYR A 205 -7.04 -2.24 -34.08
CA TYR A 205 -8.47 -2.37 -33.79
C TYR A 205 -8.84 -3.73 -33.20
N LYS A 206 -8.03 -4.77 -33.45
CA LYS A 206 -8.26 -6.09 -32.88
C LYS A 206 -8.11 -6.05 -31.36
N SER A 207 -7.00 -5.48 -30.88
CA SER A 207 -6.77 -5.33 -29.44
C SER A 207 -7.78 -4.36 -28.82
N ALA A 208 -8.13 -3.27 -29.51
CA ALA A 208 -9.16 -2.33 -29.01
C ALA A 208 -10.52 -2.99 -28.78
N ILE A 209 -10.96 -3.89 -29.67
CA ILE A 209 -12.22 -4.62 -29.53
C ILE A 209 -12.18 -5.58 -28.33
N GLN A 210 -11.06 -6.26 -28.08
CA GLN A 210 -10.93 -7.17 -26.94
C GLN A 210 -11.17 -6.48 -25.60
N PHE A 211 -10.72 -5.23 -25.43
CA PHE A 211 -10.97 -4.45 -24.21
C PHE A 211 -12.39 -3.89 -24.09
N GLN A 212 -13.20 -3.94 -25.15
CA GLN A 212 -14.62 -3.55 -25.10
C GLN A 212 -15.55 -4.72 -24.73
N GLU A 213 -15.04 -5.95 -24.73
CA GLU A 213 -15.79 -7.18 -24.49
C GLU A 213 -15.62 -7.74 -23.06
N LEU A 214 -14.75 -7.12 -22.24
CA LEU A 214 -14.55 -7.39 -20.81
C LEU A 214 -15.59 -6.64 -19.96
#